data_AF-A0AAU5KNP9-F1
#
_entry.id   AF-A0AAU5KNP9-F1
#
_cell.length_a   1.000
_cell.length_b   1.000
_cell.length_c   1.000
_cell.angle_alpha   90.00
_cell.angle_beta   90.00
_cell.angle_gamma   90.00
#
_symmetry.space_group_name_H-M   'P 1'
#
loop_
_entity.id
_entity.type
_entity.pdbx_description
1 polymer ?
#
loop_
_entity_poly.entity_id
_entity_poly.type
_entity_poly.pdbx_seq_one_letter_code
_entity_poly.pdbx_strand_id
1 'polypeptide(L)'
;MPKNPPESMQHHLRQRLNCRARARWPQVNAVTVRFRAEFAYVAAELTSGQILPLCRLRFTGVLHAWSFALYLASSDSYQDTALPSGLPAGSPEEALECAGDLYLRPHAPGDCGPARVPTGLVVLVGAPASGRTSFVRALLARRQIDEQAVVSSDEIRAELFDTAPAEAHSEAADSRIFEERDRRIAARLSGGRTAVAESTNVTPQARARLIAIARRFDAPVTVLRFDPDLSVLLRQHTERSRTDLTADDVRAYAAVMARHGGADQLRAEGTHAVHDVPGERQGTTPAEAAARFSFT
;
A
#
# COMPACT_ATOMS: atom_id res chain seq x y z
N MET A 1 -3.20 32.88 -34.92
CA MET A 1 -2.70 31.51 -34.68
C MET A 1 -3.85 30.63 -34.21
N PRO A 2 -3.91 29.34 -34.58
CA PRO A 2 -5.01 28.47 -34.16
C PRO A 2 -5.05 28.39 -32.63
N LYS A 3 -6.24 28.60 -32.05
CA LYS A 3 -6.45 28.50 -30.60
C LYS A 3 -6.36 27.06 -30.09
N ASN A 4 -6.59 26.09 -30.98
CA ASN A 4 -6.61 24.67 -30.64
C ASN A 4 -5.45 23.95 -31.36
N PRO A 5 -4.85 22.93 -30.72
CA PRO A 5 -3.88 22.08 -31.39
C PRO A 5 -4.54 21.33 -32.57
N PRO A 6 -3.93 21.33 -33.78
CA PRO A 6 -4.39 20.54 -34.92
C PRO A 6 -4.57 19.06 -34.60
N GLU A 7 -5.49 18.36 -35.28
CA GLU A 7 -5.78 16.94 -35.01
C GLU A 7 -4.55 16.03 -35.15
N SER A 8 -3.69 16.30 -36.13
CA SER A 8 -2.41 15.59 -36.30
C SER A 8 -1.52 15.72 -35.06
N MET A 9 -1.47 16.91 -34.46
CA MET A 9 -0.75 17.18 -33.21
C MET A 9 -1.40 16.47 -32.02
N GLN A 10 -2.72 16.47 -31.94
CA GLN A 10 -3.44 15.75 -30.88
C GLN A 10 -3.14 14.25 -30.91
N HIS A 11 -3.14 13.66 -32.11
CA HIS A 11 -2.79 12.26 -32.32
C HIS A 11 -1.34 11.97 -31.91
N HIS A 12 -0.41 12.81 -32.38
CA HIS A 12 1.01 12.65 -32.09
C HIS A 12 1.34 12.85 -30.60
N LEU A 13 0.64 13.77 -29.93
CA LEU A 13 0.74 13.99 -28.49
C LEU A 13 0.29 12.74 -27.71
N ARG A 14 -0.86 12.16 -28.05
CA ARG A 14 -1.36 10.92 -27.45
C ARG A 14 -0.34 9.80 -27.57
N GLN A 15 0.22 9.60 -28.77
CA GLN A 15 1.23 8.56 -29.00
C GLN A 15 2.47 8.77 -28.15
N ARG A 16 3.04 9.99 -28.16
CA ARG A 16 4.24 10.32 -27.38
C ARG A 16 4.06 10.08 -25.89
N LEU A 17 2.96 10.58 -25.31
CA LEU A 17 2.65 10.39 -23.89
C LEU A 17 2.43 8.92 -23.54
N ASN A 18 1.73 8.16 -24.39
CA ASN A 18 1.55 6.72 -24.17
C ASN A 18 2.86 5.93 -24.28
N CYS A 19 3.70 6.21 -25.28
CA CYS A 19 5.01 5.60 -25.42
C CYS A 19 5.89 5.89 -24.20
N ARG A 20 5.93 7.14 -23.74
CA ARG A 20 6.72 7.53 -22.56
C ARG A 20 6.20 6.90 -21.29
N ALA A 21 4.88 6.86 -21.10
CA ALA A 21 4.27 6.25 -19.93
C ALA A 21 4.55 4.75 -19.85
N ARG A 22 4.40 4.03 -20.97
CA ARG A 22 4.73 2.59 -21.06
C ARG A 22 6.20 2.29 -20.80
N ALA A 23 7.10 3.19 -21.21
CA ALA A 23 8.53 3.05 -20.97
C ALA A 23 8.92 3.27 -19.49
N ARG A 24 8.18 4.11 -18.75
CA ARG A 24 8.55 4.54 -17.39
C ARG A 24 7.74 3.89 -16.27
N TRP A 25 6.45 3.60 -16.48
CA TRP A 25 5.54 3.08 -15.44
C TRP A 25 4.84 1.79 -15.91
N PRO A 26 5.37 0.61 -15.53
CA PRO A 26 4.80 -0.68 -15.94
C PRO A 26 3.35 -0.91 -15.50
N GLN A 27 2.89 -0.25 -14.43
CA GLN A 27 1.53 -0.34 -13.91
C GLN A 27 0.49 0.52 -14.66
N VAL A 28 0.92 1.29 -15.65
CA VAL A 28 0.03 2.13 -16.47
C VAL A 28 -0.34 1.37 -17.74
N ASN A 29 -1.63 1.04 -17.90
CA ASN A 29 -2.17 0.40 -19.10
C ASN A 29 -2.14 1.37 -20.31
N ALA A 30 -2.63 2.59 -20.07
CA ALA A 30 -2.69 3.65 -21.07
C ALA A 30 -2.72 5.04 -20.41
N VAL A 31 -2.37 6.07 -21.19
CA VAL A 31 -2.61 7.47 -20.84
C VAL A 31 -3.72 8.00 -21.74
N THR A 32 -4.82 8.43 -21.12
CA THR A 32 -5.95 9.06 -21.81
C THR A 32 -5.73 10.56 -21.88
N VAL A 33 -5.81 11.11 -23.10
CA VAL A 33 -5.68 12.56 -23.36
C VAL A 33 -6.97 13.10 -23.97
N ARG A 34 -7.67 13.94 -23.21
CA ARG A 34 -8.90 14.64 -23.64
C ARG A 34 -8.59 16.08 -23.98
N PHE A 35 -8.97 16.50 -25.19
CA PHE A 35 -8.77 17.89 -25.62
C PHE A 35 -10.05 18.70 -25.41
N ARG A 36 -9.90 19.93 -24.91
CA ARG A 36 -10.97 20.92 -24.82
C ARG A 36 -10.37 22.30 -25.05
N ALA A 37 -10.71 22.89 -26.20
CA ALA A 37 -10.10 24.14 -26.68
C ALA A 37 -8.56 24.05 -26.74
N GLU A 38 -7.85 24.95 -26.08
CA GLU A 38 -6.39 24.99 -26.02
C GLU A 38 -5.78 23.98 -25.00
N PHE A 39 -6.62 23.25 -24.26
CA PHE A 39 -6.17 22.37 -23.18
C PHE A 39 -6.19 20.89 -23.54
N ALA A 40 -5.19 20.16 -23.06
CA ALA A 40 -5.12 18.70 -23.07
C ALA A 40 -5.10 18.20 -21.62
N TYR A 41 -6.14 17.48 -21.23
CA TYR A 41 -6.29 16.86 -19.92
C TYR A 41 -5.74 15.45 -19.97
N VAL A 42 -4.75 15.18 -19.13
CA VAL A 42 -3.98 13.93 -19.12
C VAL A 42 -4.35 13.14 -17.87
N ALA A 43 -4.77 11.89 -18.07
CA ALA A 43 -5.06 10.94 -17.00
C ALA A 43 -4.41 9.59 -17.31
N ALA A 44 -3.94 8.89 -16.28
CA ALA A 44 -3.46 7.52 -16.39
C ALA A 44 -4.57 6.52 -16.10
N GLU A 45 -4.62 5.48 -16.90
CA GLU A 45 -5.41 4.28 -16.65
C GLU A 45 -4.47 3.21 -16.10
N LEU A 46 -4.67 2.85 -14.84
CA LEU A 46 -3.86 1.82 -14.17
C LEU A 46 -4.34 0.42 -14.57
N THR A 47 -3.46 -0.58 -14.45
CA THR A 47 -3.83 -2.00 -14.66
C THR A 47 -4.95 -2.47 -13.72
N SER A 48 -5.19 -1.76 -12.61
CA SER A 48 -6.31 -1.99 -11.69
C SER A 48 -7.67 -1.49 -12.22
N GLY A 49 -7.71 -0.81 -13.36
CA GLY A 49 -8.91 -0.16 -13.91
C GLY A 49 -9.21 1.23 -13.33
N GLN A 50 -8.39 1.71 -12.36
CA GLN A 50 -8.51 3.06 -11.82
C GLN A 50 -8.02 4.12 -12.82
N ILE A 51 -8.79 5.20 -12.96
CA ILE A 51 -8.41 6.38 -13.76
C ILE A 51 -7.92 7.47 -12.81
N LEU A 52 -6.67 7.91 -12.98
CA LEU A 52 -6.03 8.91 -12.15
C LEU A 52 -5.72 10.18 -12.96
N PRO A 53 -6.33 11.33 -12.64
CA PRO A 53 -5.99 12.60 -13.29
C PRO A 53 -4.56 13.02 -12.89
N LEU A 54 -3.75 13.45 -13.87
CA LEU A 54 -2.33 13.78 -13.64
C LEU A 54 -2.06 15.26 -13.79
N CYS A 55 -2.30 15.78 -14.99
CA CYS A 55 -1.97 17.15 -15.34
C CYS A 55 -2.82 17.67 -16.49
N ARG A 56 -2.78 18.98 -16.67
CA ARG A 56 -3.38 19.69 -17.79
C ARG A 56 -2.27 20.44 -18.51
N LEU A 57 -2.19 20.20 -19.81
CA LEU A 57 -1.27 20.89 -20.70
C LEU A 57 -2.04 21.97 -21.46
N ARG A 58 -1.45 23.16 -21.61
CA ARG A 58 -2.02 24.24 -22.43
C ARG A 58 -1.17 24.49 -23.66
N PHE A 59 -1.80 24.50 -24.82
CA PHE A 59 -1.17 24.82 -26.08
C PHE A 59 -0.94 26.33 -26.19
N THR A 60 0.32 26.76 -26.30
CA THR A 60 0.70 28.18 -26.38
C THR A 60 0.97 28.66 -27.80
N GLY A 61 0.77 27.80 -28.81
CA GLY A 61 1.12 28.07 -30.21
C GLY A 61 2.51 27.56 -30.60
N VAL A 62 3.32 27.09 -29.65
CA VAL A 62 4.63 26.48 -29.89
C VAL A 62 4.53 24.96 -29.88
N LEU A 63 5.07 24.30 -30.90
CA LEU A 63 4.94 22.85 -31.13
C LEU A 63 5.48 21.97 -29.98
N HIS A 64 6.53 22.43 -29.30
CA HIS A 64 7.29 21.62 -28.35
C HIS A 64 7.21 22.12 -26.90
N ALA A 65 6.49 23.22 -26.65
CA ALA A 65 6.41 23.85 -25.33
C ALA A 65 4.96 24.04 -24.91
N TRP A 66 4.56 23.35 -23.85
CA TRP A 66 3.21 23.38 -23.31
C TRP A 66 3.25 23.93 -21.89
N SER A 67 2.34 24.84 -21.55
CA SER A 67 2.22 25.26 -20.14
C SER A 67 1.65 24.13 -19.31
N PHE A 68 2.15 23.99 -18.09
CA PHE A 68 1.89 22.85 -17.22
C PHE A 68 1.05 23.25 -16.00
N ALA A 69 0.01 22.46 -15.74
CA ALA A 69 -0.75 22.52 -14.51
C ALA A 69 -0.88 21.12 -13.90
N LEU A 70 -0.60 21.01 -12.61
CA LEU A 70 -0.70 19.77 -11.85
C LEU A 70 -2.13 19.59 -11.33
N TYR A 71 -2.64 18.37 -11.37
CA TYR A 71 -3.93 18.05 -10.75
C TYR A 71 -3.79 17.93 -9.23
N LEU A 72 -4.56 18.69 -8.45
CA LEU A 72 -4.60 18.56 -6.99
C LEU A 72 -5.88 17.84 -6.54
N ALA A 73 -5.71 16.65 -5.95
CA ALA A 73 -6.82 15.87 -5.43
C ALA A 73 -7.55 16.54 -4.25
N SER A 74 -6.87 17.37 -3.46
CA SER A 74 -7.46 18.07 -2.30
C SER A 74 -8.51 19.10 -2.68
N SER A 75 -8.40 19.70 -3.87
CA SER A 75 -9.29 20.76 -4.36
C SER A 75 -9.97 20.42 -5.68
N ASP A 76 -9.80 19.18 -6.16
CA ASP A 76 -10.29 18.68 -7.45
C ASP A 76 -10.06 19.68 -8.61
N SER A 77 -8.85 20.25 -8.67
CA SER A 77 -8.53 21.36 -9.57
C SER A 77 -7.13 21.26 -10.16
N TYR A 78 -6.92 21.84 -11.35
CA TYR A 78 -5.60 21.97 -11.96
C TYR A 78 -4.95 23.30 -11.60
N GLN A 79 -3.78 23.27 -10.98
CA GLN A 79 -3.02 24.46 -10.62
C GLN A 79 -1.75 24.58 -11.45
N ASP A 80 -1.52 25.76 -12.02
CA ASP A 80 -0.32 26.04 -12.78
C ASP A 80 0.91 25.93 -11.86
N THR A 81 1.92 25.18 -12.28
CA THR A 81 3.14 24.96 -11.49
C THR A 81 4.36 24.97 -12.41
N ALA A 82 5.52 25.23 -11.83
CA ALA A 82 6.78 25.09 -12.54
C ALA A 82 7.16 23.61 -12.69
N LEU A 83 7.76 23.28 -13.83
CA LEU A 83 8.43 22.00 -14.06
C LEU A 83 9.73 21.92 -13.23
N PRO A 84 10.35 20.73 -13.07
CA PRO A 84 11.62 20.59 -12.37
C PRO A 84 12.75 21.46 -12.92
N SER A 85 12.68 21.83 -14.20
CA SER A 85 13.55 22.81 -14.87
C SER A 85 13.39 24.26 -14.37
N GLY A 86 12.39 24.53 -13.50
CA GLY A 86 12.04 25.86 -13.02
C GLY A 86 11.18 26.68 -13.98
N LEU A 87 10.86 26.14 -15.16
CA LEU A 87 10.08 26.82 -16.19
C LEU A 87 8.58 26.50 -16.07
N PRO A 88 7.68 27.45 -16.38
CA PRO A 88 6.23 27.24 -16.36
C PRO A 88 5.72 26.46 -17.59
N ALA A 89 6.60 26.15 -18.54
CA ALA A 89 6.30 25.42 -19.75
C ALA A 89 7.51 24.59 -20.17
N GLY A 90 7.24 23.44 -20.78
CA GLY A 90 8.27 22.51 -21.24
C GLY A 90 7.68 21.47 -22.17
N SER A 91 8.39 20.36 -22.34
CA SER A 91 7.90 19.28 -23.20
C SER A 91 6.71 18.56 -22.55
N PRO A 92 5.77 18.03 -23.34
CA PRO A 92 4.68 17.21 -22.80
C PRO A 92 5.16 16.01 -21.98
N GLU A 93 6.28 15.40 -22.37
CA GLU A 93 6.89 14.28 -21.64
C GLU A 93 7.45 14.71 -20.30
N GLU A 94 8.15 15.85 -20.24
CA GLU A 94 8.65 16.40 -18.97
C GLU A 94 7.49 16.73 -18.02
N ALA A 95 6.39 17.27 -18.55
CA ALA A 95 5.18 17.52 -17.78
C ALA A 95 4.50 16.24 -17.30
N LEU A 96 4.45 15.20 -18.15
CA LEU A 96 3.96 13.88 -17.79
C LEU A 96 4.86 13.22 -16.73
N GLU A 97 6.18 13.37 -16.85
CA GLU A 97 7.16 12.87 -15.88
C GLU A 97 7.03 13.58 -14.54
N CYS A 98 6.89 14.90 -14.53
CA CYS A 98 6.68 15.66 -13.31
C CYS A 98 5.41 15.21 -12.57
N ALA A 99 4.28 15.08 -13.27
CA ALA A 99 3.03 14.63 -12.66
C ALA A 99 3.04 13.12 -12.33
N GLY A 100 3.60 12.29 -13.20
CA GLY A 100 3.69 10.86 -13.04
C GLY A 100 4.67 10.45 -11.94
N ASP A 101 5.77 11.16 -11.73
CA ASP A 101 6.65 10.94 -10.59
C ASP A 101 5.97 11.32 -9.26
N LEU A 102 4.90 12.13 -9.28
CA LEU A 102 4.17 12.49 -8.08
C LEU A 102 3.02 11.50 -7.80
N TYR A 103 2.28 11.12 -8.83
CA TYR A 103 1.04 10.33 -8.71
C TYR A 103 1.17 8.87 -9.14
N LEU A 104 2.07 8.59 -10.07
CA LEU A 104 2.28 7.26 -10.66
C LEU A 104 3.59 6.64 -10.19
N ARG A 105 4.27 7.24 -9.22
CA ARG A 105 5.43 6.61 -8.58
C ARG A 105 5.01 5.19 -8.19
N PRO A 106 5.59 4.15 -8.82
CA PRO A 106 5.56 2.86 -8.20
C PRO A 106 6.27 3.08 -6.87
N HIS A 107 5.79 2.50 -5.79
CA HIS A 107 6.68 2.23 -4.66
C HIS A 107 7.72 1.20 -5.17
N ALA A 108 8.71 1.66 -5.93
CA ALA A 108 9.89 0.90 -6.33
C ALA A 108 10.96 1.07 -5.23
N PRO A 109 11.73 0.01 -4.92
CA PRO A 109 12.72 0.03 -3.85
C PRO A 109 13.90 0.91 -4.30
N GLY A 110 14.27 1.94 -3.53
CA GLY A 110 15.61 2.52 -3.71
C GLY A 110 15.83 3.94 -3.24
N ASP A 111 14.95 4.89 -3.56
CA ASP A 111 15.31 6.32 -3.42
C ASP A 111 14.77 7.04 -2.18
N CYS A 112 14.11 6.30 -1.29
CA CYS A 112 14.05 6.67 0.10
C CYS A 112 14.74 5.54 0.85
N GLY A 113 15.62 5.87 1.80
CA GLY A 113 16.12 4.87 2.75
C GLY A 113 14.95 4.07 3.34
N PRO A 114 15.24 2.90 3.93
CA PRO A 114 14.18 2.03 4.46
C PRO A 114 13.19 2.83 5.32
N ALA A 115 11.89 2.63 5.08
CA ALA A 115 10.82 3.27 5.82
C ALA A 115 11.05 3.00 7.32
N ARG A 116 11.24 4.09 8.08
CA ARG A 116 11.51 3.98 9.51
C ARG A 116 10.23 3.58 10.24
N VAL A 117 10.33 2.51 11.01
CA VAL A 117 9.28 2.03 11.89
C VAL A 117 9.72 2.35 13.32
N PRO A 118 9.11 3.35 13.98
CA PRO A 118 9.49 3.73 15.34
C PRO A 118 9.17 2.60 16.33
N THR A 119 9.86 2.61 17.46
CA THR A 119 9.56 1.70 18.58
C THR A 119 8.12 1.91 19.03
N GLY A 120 7.31 0.85 19.01
CA GLY A 120 5.88 0.94 19.30
C GLY A 120 5.11 -0.31 18.90
N LEU A 121 3.84 -0.15 18.57
CA LEU A 121 2.99 -1.24 18.10
C LEU A 121 2.99 -1.30 16.57
N VAL A 122 3.40 -2.44 16.03
CA VAL A 122 3.32 -2.73 14.59
C VAL A 122 2.18 -3.71 14.36
N VAL A 123 1.21 -3.33 13.54
CA VAL A 123 0.04 -4.15 13.23
C VAL A 123 0.13 -4.63 11.80
N LEU A 124 0.25 -5.95 11.59
CA LEU A 124 0.19 -6.52 10.26
C LEU A 124 -1.27 -6.66 9.85
N VAL A 125 -1.64 -6.15 8.67
CA VAL A 125 -3.03 -6.18 8.18
C VAL A 125 -3.06 -6.83 6.81
N GLY A 126 -3.77 -7.95 6.69
CA GLY A 126 -3.94 -8.64 5.41
C GLY A 126 -4.68 -9.97 5.54
N ALA A 127 -5.28 -10.43 4.45
CA ALA A 127 -5.98 -11.70 4.39
C ALA A 127 -5.05 -12.91 4.68
N PRO A 128 -5.57 -14.09 5.00
CA PRO A 128 -4.79 -15.33 5.00
C PRO A 128 -4.06 -15.51 3.66
N ALA A 129 -2.86 -16.10 3.70
CA ALA A 129 -1.99 -16.24 2.52
C ALA A 129 -1.54 -14.92 1.85
N SER A 130 -1.56 -13.78 2.55
CA SER A 130 -1.05 -12.50 2.01
C SER A 130 0.48 -12.29 2.14
N GLY A 131 1.21 -13.26 2.69
CA GLY A 131 2.67 -13.17 2.87
C GLY A 131 3.15 -12.60 4.20
N ARG A 132 2.25 -12.23 5.13
CA ARG A 132 2.57 -11.69 6.48
C ARG A 132 3.63 -12.50 7.23
N THR A 133 3.40 -13.79 7.43
CA THR A 133 4.33 -14.69 8.14
C THR A 133 5.68 -14.81 7.44
N SER A 134 5.71 -14.84 6.10
CA SER A 134 6.95 -14.87 5.32
C SER A 134 7.75 -13.57 5.48
N PHE A 135 7.06 -12.43 5.52
CA PHE A 135 7.67 -11.13 5.76
C PHE A 135 8.23 -11.01 7.18
N VAL A 136 7.50 -11.49 8.20
CA VAL A 136 8.01 -11.55 9.59
C VAL A 136 9.28 -12.39 9.68
N ARG A 137 9.29 -13.58 9.07
CA ARG A 137 10.50 -14.43 9.00
C ARG A 137 11.67 -13.71 8.34
N ALA A 138 11.41 -12.93 7.29
CA ALA A 138 12.45 -12.12 6.65
C ALA A 138 12.97 -10.99 7.55
N LEU A 139 12.11 -10.33 8.35
CA LEU A 139 12.55 -9.33 9.33
C LEU A 139 13.41 -9.93 10.44
N LEU A 140 13.04 -11.12 10.94
CA LEU A 140 13.81 -11.86 11.94
C LEU A 140 15.18 -12.28 11.41
N ALA A 141 15.23 -12.86 10.21
CA ALA A 141 16.49 -13.25 9.55
C ALA A 141 17.44 -12.06 9.34
N ARG A 142 16.87 -10.85 9.16
CA ARG A 142 17.62 -9.60 9.02
C ARG A 142 17.94 -8.91 10.35
N ARG A 143 17.56 -9.50 11.49
CA ARG A 143 17.70 -8.93 12.84
C ARG A 143 17.10 -7.52 12.96
N GLN A 144 16.05 -7.24 12.20
CA GLN A 144 15.30 -5.98 12.32
C GLN A 144 14.35 -6.00 13.52
N ILE A 145 13.85 -7.18 13.87
CA ILE A 145 13.02 -7.41 15.05
C ILE A 145 13.52 -8.68 15.75
N ASP A 146 13.24 -8.78 17.04
CA ASP A 146 13.48 -10.01 17.82
C ASP A 146 12.28 -10.95 17.73
N GLU A 147 12.49 -12.25 17.88
CA GLU A 147 11.41 -13.26 17.92
C GLU A 147 10.38 -12.92 19.01
N GLN A 148 10.86 -12.49 20.17
CA GLN A 148 10.04 -12.06 21.30
C GLN A 148 9.18 -10.81 21.01
N ALA A 149 9.48 -10.06 19.94
CA ALA A 149 8.67 -8.92 19.53
C ALA A 149 7.41 -9.36 18.76
N VAL A 150 7.42 -10.54 18.14
CA VAL A 150 6.29 -11.06 17.38
C VAL A 150 5.29 -11.69 18.34
N VAL A 151 4.04 -11.25 18.25
CA VAL A 151 2.92 -11.79 19.03
C VAL A 151 1.90 -12.33 18.03
N SER A 152 1.98 -13.63 17.73
CA SER A 152 1.10 -14.31 16.80
C SER A 152 -0.10 -14.94 17.52
N SER A 153 -1.32 -14.71 17.02
CA SER A 153 -2.50 -15.41 17.54
C SER A 153 -2.48 -16.90 17.19
N ASP A 154 -1.83 -17.30 16.10
CA ASP A 154 -1.73 -18.71 15.70
C ASP A 154 -0.73 -19.46 16.59
N GLU A 155 0.40 -18.83 16.96
CA GLU A 155 1.34 -19.40 17.94
C GLU A 155 0.70 -19.49 19.34
N ILE A 156 0.00 -18.44 19.79
CA ILE A 156 -0.72 -18.47 21.08
C ILE A 156 -1.79 -19.56 21.08
N ARG A 157 -2.51 -19.76 19.98
CA ARG A 157 -3.49 -20.84 19.85
C ARG A 157 -2.82 -22.21 20.00
N ALA A 158 -1.69 -22.42 19.33
CA ALA A 158 -0.93 -23.66 19.48
C ALA A 158 -0.47 -23.85 20.92
N GLU A 159 0.12 -22.85 21.56
CA GLU A 159 0.60 -22.92 22.94
C GLU A 159 -0.52 -23.24 23.96
N LEU A 160 -1.71 -22.66 23.79
CA LEU A 160 -2.82 -22.82 24.73
C LEU A 160 -3.63 -24.11 24.52
N PHE A 161 -3.68 -24.63 23.29
CA PHE A 161 -4.61 -25.71 22.89
C PHE A 161 -3.94 -26.90 22.20
N ASP A 162 -2.60 -27.00 22.23
CA ASP A 162 -1.83 -28.08 21.56
C ASP A 162 -2.34 -29.49 21.93
N THR A 163 -2.85 -29.65 23.15
CA THR A 163 -3.35 -30.92 23.67
C THR A 163 -4.85 -31.17 23.42
N ALA A 164 -5.60 -30.19 22.91
CA ALA A 164 -7.04 -30.28 22.67
C ALA A 164 -7.51 -29.45 21.45
N PRO A 165 -7.18 -29.89 20.21
CA PRO A 165 -7.49 -29.14 18.99
C PRO A 165 -9.00 -28.92 18.74
N ALA A 166 -9.83 -29.81 19.28
CA ALA A 166 -11.29 -29.72 19.19
C ALA A 166 -11.86 -28.52 19.98
N GLU A 167 -11.18 -28.06 21.03
CA GLU A 167 -11.60 -26.91 21.85
C GLU A 167 -11.05 -25.58 21.33
N ALA A 168 -10.08 -25.62 20.40
CA ALA A 168 -9.39 -24.44 19.86
C ALA A 168 -10.25 -23.54 18.96
N HIS A 169 -11.45 -23.99 18.59
CA HIS A 169 -12.35 -23.33 17.63
C HIS A 169 -13.65 -22.81 18.27
N SER A 170 -13.64 -22.54 19.58
CA SER A 170 -14.75 -21.95 20.34
C SER A 170 -14.55 -20.44 20.56
N GLU A 171 -15.64 -19.66 20.68
CA GLU A 171 -15.59 -18.24 21.06
C GLU A 171 -14.84 -17.99 22.38
N ALA A 172 -14.97 -18.93 23.34
CA ALA A 172 -14.26 -18.86 24.60
C ALA A 172 -12.75 -19.07 24.43
N ALA A 173 -12.34 -19.91 23.46
CA ALA A 173 -10.93 -20.12 23.13
C ALA A 173 -10.34 -18.90 22.44
N ASP A 174 -11.06 -18.32 21.46
CA ASP A 174 -10.64 -17.08 20.79
C ASP A 174 -10.50 -15.92 21.77
N SER A 175 -11.41 -15.81 22.75
CA SER A 175 -11.32 -14.80 23.81
C SER A 175 -10.03 -14.94 24.62
N ARG A 176 -9.67 -16.17 25.05
CA ARG A 176 -8.41 -16.44 25.77
C ARG A 176 -7.18 -16.13 24.92
N ILE A 177 -7.21 -16.45 23.62
CA ILE A 177 -6.12 -16.15 22.69
C ILE A 177 -5.92 -14.64 22.56
N PHE A 178 -7.01 -13.88 22.40
CA PHE A 178 -6.93 -12.43 22.28
C PHE A 178 -6.53 -11.75 23.58
N GLU A 179 -7.01 -12.23 24.73
CA GLU A 179 -6.56 -11.76 26.05
C GLU A 179 -5.06 -11.97 26.24
N GLU A 180 -4.55 -13.15 25.90
CA GLU A 180 -3.13 -13.48 26.01
C GLU A 180 -2.27 -12.65 25.04
N ARG A 181 -2.73 -12.48 23.80
CA ARG A 181 -2.07 -11.60 22.81
C ARG A 181 -1.95 -10.19 23.34
N ASP A 182 -3.06 -9.65 23.84
CA ASP A 182 -3.11 -8.27 24.31
C ASP A 182 -2.26 -8.07 25.56
N ARG A 183 -2.20 -9.08 26.45
CA ARG A 183 -1.31 -9.09 27.61
C ARG A 183 0.16 -9.07 27.19
N ARG A 184 0.57 -9.89 26.22
CA ARG A 184 1.95 -9.91 25.67
C ARG A 184 2.31 -8.58 25.03
N ILE A 185 1.42 -8.02 24.22
CA ILE A 185 1.61 -6.70 23.59
C ILE A 185 1.78 -5.62 24.67
N ALA A 186 0.86 -5.55 25.64
CA ALA A 186 0.91 -4.57 26.72
C ALA A 186 2.22 -4.66 27.54
N ALA A 187 2.67 -5.88 27.86
CA ALA A 187 3.92 -6.09 28.61
C ALA A 187 5.18 -5.65 27.85
N ARG A 188 5.16 -5.68 26.51
CA ARG A 188 6.26 -5.16 25.69
C ARG A 188 6.24 -3.64 25.63
N LEU A 189 5.08 -3.07 25.35
CA LEU A 189 4.90 -1.62 25.24
C LEU A 189 5.18 -0.91 26.57
N SER A 190 4.79 -1.51 27.70
CA SER A 190 5.12 -0.97 29.04
C SER A 190 6.62 -0.93 29.31
N GLY A 191 7.40 -1.78 28.65
CA GLY A 191 8.87 -1.77 28.71
C GLY A 191 9.53 -0.91 27.63
N GLY A 192 8.76 -0.11 26.88
CA GLY A 192 9.26 0.70 25.77
C GLY A 192 9.84 -0.12 24.62
N ARG A 193 9.36 -1.36 24.41
CA ARG A 193 9.84 -2.28 23.37
C ARG A 193 8.80 -2.45 22.28
N THR A 194 9.26 -2.63 21.05
CA THR A 194 8.40 -2.93 19.90
C THR A 194 7.61 -4.22 20.11
N ALA A 195 6.33 -4.20 19.73
CA ALA A 195 5.46 -5.36 19.64
C ALA A 195 4.87 -5.45 18.23
N VAL A 196 4.95 -6.62 17.59
CA VAL A 196 4.40 -6.89 16.26
C VAL A 196 3.20 -7.80 16.42
N ALA A 197 1.99 -7.27 16.22
CA ALA A 197 0.75 -8.03 16.25
C ALA A 197 0.57 -8.80 14.94
N GLU A 198 0.93 -10.09 14.93
CA GLU A 198 0.80 -10.96 13.77
C GLU A 198 -0.54 -11.69 13.80
N SER A 199 -1.50 -11.17 13.02
CA SER A 199 -2.82 -11.75 12.80
C SER A 199 -3.41 -11.12 11.53
N THR A 200 -4.59 -11.56 11.09
CA THR A 200 -5.20 -11.01 9.87
C THR A 200 -5.52 -9.52 10.03
N ASN A 201 -6.05 -9.13 11.20
CA ASN A 201 -6.37 -7.75 11.58
C ASN A 201 -7.19 -6.98 10.51
N VAL A 202 -7.98 -7.69 9.70
CA VAL A 202 -8.73 -7.12 8.57
C VAL A 202 -9.98 -6.35 9.03
N THR A 203 -10.49 -6.63 10.23
CA THR A 203 -11.67 -5.95 10.77
C THR A 203 -11.30 -4.67 11.52
N PRO A 204 -12.09 -3.59 11.41
CA PRO A 204 -11.87 -2.37 12.19
C PRO A 204 -11.90 -2.61 13.70
N GLN A 205 -12.74 -3.53 14.18
CA GLN A 205 -12.87 -3.85 15.61
C GLN A 205 -11.57 -4.45 16.17
N ALA A 206 -10.94 -5.37 15.43
CA ALA A 206 -9.66 -5.96 15.84
C ALA A 206 -8.57 -4.87 15.94
N ARG A 207 -8.52 -3.96 14.97
CA ARG A 207 -7.54 -2.86 14.97
C ARG A 207 -7.81 -1.83 16.06
N ALA A 208 -9.07 -1.45 16.27
CA ALA A 208 -9.45 -0.50 17.32
C ALA A 208 -9.00 -0.98 18.71
N ARG A 209 -9.12 -2.29 18.98
CA ARG A 209 -8.65 -2.89 20.24
C ARG A 209 -7.13 -2.79 20.40
N LEU A 210 -6.36 -3.10 19.35
CA LEU A 210 -4.91 -2.98 19.34
C LEU A 210 -4.44 -1.52 19.49
N ILE A 211 -5.08 -0.59 18.77
CA ILE A 211 -4.81 0.85 18.85
C ILE A 211 -5.10 1.36 20.27
N ALA A 212 -6.17 0.91 20.91
CA ALA A 212 -6.49 1.29 22.28
C ALA A 212 -5.41 0.83 23.28
N ILE A 213 -4.82 -0.36 23.08
CA ILE A 213 -3.70 -0.84 23.91
C ILE A 213 -2.49 0.07 23.74
N ALA A 214 -2.10 0.37 22.50
CA ALA A 214 -0.94 1.24 22.24
C ALA A 214 -1.11 2.65 22.83
N ARG A 215 -2.32 3.22 22.73
CA ARG A 215 -2.66 4.53 23.31
C ARG A 215 -2.46 4.57 24.83
N ARG A 216 -2.67 3.47 25.56
CA ARG A 216 -2.45 3.41 27.02
C ARG A 216 -0.99 3.60 27.42
N PHE A 217 -0.07 3.39 26.48
CA PHE A 217 1.38 3.49 26.69
C PHE A 217 2.01 4.61 25.86
N ASP A 218 1.19 5.50 25.28
CA ASP A 218 1.63 6.56 24.36
C ASP A 218 2.52 6.05 23.20
N ALA A 219 2.31 4.78 22.81
CA ALA A 219 3.12 4.14 21.80
C ALA A 219 2.58 4.44 20.38
N PRO A 220 3.44 4.79 19.40
CA PRO A 220 3.00 4.97 18.03
C PRO A 220 2.52 3.63 17.45
N VAL A 221 1.48 3.70 16.60
CA VAL A 221 0.95 2.53 15.89
C VAL A 221 1.33 2.62 14.42
N THR A 222 2.12 1.65 13.95
CA THR A 222 2.49 1.52 12.54
C THR A 222 1.75 0.34 11.93
N VAL A 223 1.01 0.56 10.84
CA VAL A 223 0.35 -0.51 10.09
C VAL A 223 1.20 -0.92 8.90
N LEU A 224 1.45 -2.22 8.77
CA LEU A 224 2.04 -2.84 7.59
C LEU A 224 0.94 -3.59 6.84
N ARG A 225 0.53 -3.05 5.69
CA ARG A 225 -0.60 -3.52 4.90
C ARG A 225 -0.15 -4.49 3.80
N PHE A 226 -0.83 -5.62 3.71
CA PHE A 226 -0.62 -6.66 2.71
C PHE A 226 -1.90 -6.83 1.90
N ASP A 227 -1.89 -6.31 0.68
CA ASP A 227 -3.07 -6.23 -0.19
C ASP A 227 -2.78 -6.85 -1.57
N PRO A 228 -2.50 -8.16 -1.68
CA PRO A 228 -2.40 -8.85 -2.97
C PRO A 228 -3.79 -9.15 -3.57
N ASP A 229 -3.86 -9.43 -4.87
CA ASP A 229 -5.11 -9.84 -5.51
C ASP A 229 -5.63 -11.17 -4.98
N LEU A 230 -6.94 -11.35 -5.05
CA LEU A 230 -7.61 -12.58 -4.63
C LEU A 230 -7.06 -13.82 -5.34
N SER A 231 -6.71 -13.73 -6.62
CA SER A 231 -6.11 -14.84 -7.38
C SER A 231 -4.76 -15.30 -6.79
N VAL A 232 -3.94 -14.35 -6.34
CA VAL A 232 -2.65 -14.63 -5.68
C VAL A 232 -2.87 -15.26 -4.32
N LEU A 233 -3.81 -14.73 -3.52
CA LEU A 233 -4.17 -15.29 -2.21
C LEU A 233 -4.61 -16.76 -2.33
N LEU A 234 -5.50 -17.07 -3.29
CA LEU A 234 -6.02 -18.41 -3.51
C LEU A 234 -4.93 -19.37 -4.02
N ARG A 235 -4.06 -18.92 -4.92
CA ARG A 235 -2.90 -19.70 -5.37
C ARG A 235 -1.99 -20.05 -4.20
N GLN A 236 -1.55 -19.04 -3.45
CA GLN A 236 -0.65 -19.21 -2.30
C GLN A 236 -1.27 -20.04 -1.17
N HIS A 237 -2.58 -19.95 -0.97
CA HIS A 237 -3.29 -20.79 0.01
C HIS A 237 -3.27 -22.27 -0.42
N THR A 238 -3.56 -22.55 -1.70
CA THR A 238 -3.52 -23.91 -2.26
C THR A 238 -2.12 -24.53 -2.11
N GLU A 239 -1.06 -23.75 -2.36
CA GLU A 239 0.34 -24.19 -2.23
C GLU A 239 0.76 -24.45 -0.77
N ARG A 240 0.13 -23.80 0.20
CA ARG A 240 0.47 -23.92 1.63
C ARG A 240 -0.11 -25.16 2.31
N SER A 241 -1.01 -25.90 1.65
CA SER A 241 -1.65 -27.12 2.16
C SER A 241 -2.14 -27.03 3.62
N ARG A 242 -2.55 -25.84 4.10
CA ARG A 242 -3.12 -25.71 5.44
C ARG A 242 -4.57 -26.18 5.41
N THR A 243 -4.96 -26.95 6.42
CA THR A 243 -6.31 -27.54 6.55
C THR A 243 -7.25 -26.73 7.45
N ASP A 244 -6.76 -25.65 8.06
CA ASP A 244 -7.49 -24.84 9.05
C ASP A 244 -8.44 -23.80 8.44
N LEU A 245 -8.25 -23.47 7.16
CA LEU A 245 -9.06 -22.49 6.42
C LEU A 245 -9.44 -23.04 5.06
N THR A 246 -10.63 -22.71 4.61
CA THR A 246 -11.11 -23.03 3.26
C THR A 246 -10.82 -21.88 2.28
N ALA A 247 -10.89 -22.16 0.98
CA ALA A 247 -10.81 -21.13 -0.05
C ALA A 247 -11.93 -20.06 0.10
N ASP A 248 -13.10 -20.44 0.62
CA ASP A 248 -14.20 -19.51 0.88
C ASP A 248 -13.89 -18.59 2.06
N ASP A 249 -13.21 -19.08 3.09
CA ASP A 249 -12.72 -18.23 4.18
C ASP A 249 -11.72 -17.21 3.65
N VAL A 250 -10.76 -17.63 2.80
CA VAL A 250 -9.80 -16.70 2.17
C VAL A 250 -10.53 -15.61 1.39
N ARG A 251 -11.57 -15.96 0.63
CA ARG A 251 -12.42 -14.98 -0.09
C ARG A 251 -13.13 -14.03 0.88
N ALA A 252 -13.70 -14.55 1.97
CA ALA A 252 -14.38 -13.74 2.97
C ALA A 252 -13.41 -12.72 3.62
N TYR A 253 -12.23 -13.17 4.04
CA TYR A 253 -11.18 -12.29 4.58
C TYR A 253 -10.71 -11.25 3.56
N ALA A 254 -10.55 -11.63 2.29
CA ALA A 254 -10.19 -10.70 1.22
C ALA A 254 -11.28 -9.64 0.98
N ALA A 255 -12.56 -10.03 1.02
CA ALA A 255 -13.68 -9.09 0.90
C ALA A 255 -13.73 -8.09 2.06
N VAL A 256 -13.51 -8.55 3.30
CA VAL A 256 -13.38 -7.68 4.47
C VAL A 256 -12.19 -6.72 4.32
N MET A 257 -11.05 -7.23 3.86
CA MET A 257 -9.86 -6.41 3.59
C MET A 257 -10.13 -5.35 2.51
N ALA A 258 -10.79 -5.69 1.41
CA ALA A 258 -11.15 -4.74 0.37
C ALA A 258 -12.09 -3.64 0.88
N ARG A 259 -13.01 -3.99 1.79
CA ARG A 259 -13.97 -3.05 2.37
C ARG A 259 -13.37 -2.13 3.44
N HIS A 260 -12.43 -2.65 4.24
CA HIS A 260 -11.99 -1.99 5.48
C HIS A 260 -10.47 -1.79 5.62
N GLY A 261 -9.70 -2.24 4.64
CA GLY A 261 -8.24 -2.20 4.63
C GLY A 261 -7.66 -1.09 3.75
N GLY A 262 -8.46 -0.13 3.30
CA GLY A 262 -7.96 1.02 2.53
C GLY A 262 -7.01 1.89 3.36
N ALA A 263 -5.94 2.38 2.76
CA ALA A 263 -4.89 3.14 3.47
C ALA A 263 -5.45 4.38 4.20
N ASP A 264 -6.42 5.08 3.59
CA ASP A 264 -7.02 6.28 4.20
C ASP A 264 -7.88 5.94 5.41
N GLN A 265 -8.62 4.84 5.36
CA GLN A 265 -9.37 4.36 6.51
C GLN A 265 -8.42 3.96 7.65
N LEU A 266 -7.36 3.22 7.34
CA LEU A 266 -6.35 2.81 8.34
C LEU A 266 -5.69 4.03 9.01
N ARG A 267 -5.43 5.11 8.27
CA ARG A 267 -4.94 6.39 8.83
C ARG A 267 -5.98 7.04 9.74
N ALA A 268 -7.24 7.10 9.30
CA ALA A 268 -8.34 7.69 10.05
C ALA A 268 -8.65 6.99 11.38
N GLU A 269 -8.28 5.71 11.53
CA GLU A 269 -8.43 4.95 12.77
C GLU A 269 -7.47 5.41 13.90
N GLY A 270 -6.58 6.37 13.60
CA GLY A 270 -5.62 6.94 14.54
C GLY A 270 -4.32 6.14 14.61
N THR A 271 -3.91 5.62 13.45
CA THR A 271 -2.58 5.04 13.26
C THR A 271 -1.58 6.16 12.97
N HIS A 272 -0.34 5.98 13.42
CA HIS A 272 0.72 6.97 13.22
C HIS A 272 1.26 6.91 11.78
N ALA A 273 1.42 5.69 11.25
CA ALA A 273 1.88 5.46 9.89
C ALA A 273 1.20 4.23 9.29
N VAL A 274 1.00 4.25 7.97
CA VAL A 274 0.50 3.10 7.19
C VAL A 274 1.43 2.92 6.00
N HIS A 275 1.99 1.72 5.87
CA HIS A 275 2.88 1.35 4.78
C HIS A 275 2.38 0.12 4.05
N ASP A 276 2.43 0.16 2.72
CA ASP A 276 2.18 -1.00 1.89
C ASP A 276 3.43 -1.86 1.82
N VAL A 277 3.26 -3.14 2.12
CA VAL A 277 4.33 -4.13 1.97
C VAL A 277 4.26 -4.67 0.54
N PRO A 278 5.31 -4.47 -0.26
CA PRO A 278 5.36 -5.00 -1.63
C PRO A 278 5.39 -6.53 -1.59
N GLY A 279 4.76 -7.16 -2.58
CA GLY A 279 4.74 -8.61 -2.73
C GLY A 279 5.04 -9.05 -4.15
N GLU A 280 4.60 -10.28 -4.50
CA GLU A 280 4.89 -10.90 -5.80
C GLU A 280 4.40 -10.08 -7.00
N ARG A 281 3.30 -9.32 -6.87
CA ARG A 281 2.82 -8.45 -7.95
C ARG A 281 3.84 -7.38 -8.33
N GLN A 282 4.62 -6.92 -7.37
CA GLN A 282 5.70 -5.97 -7.57
C GLN A 282 7.04 -6.68 -7.83
N GLY A 283 7.03 -7.98 -8.15
CA GLY A 283 8.23 -8.80 -8.36
C GLY A 283 9.15 -8.85 -7.14
N THR A 284 8.62 -8.57 -5.95
CA THR A 284 9.41 -8.38 -4.74
C THR A 284 9.30 -9.60 -3.82
N THR A 285 10.43 -10.20 -3.50
CA THR A 285 10.52 -11.30 -2.52
C THR A 285 10.27 -10.78 -1.09
N PRO A 286 9.89 -11.64 -0.13
CA PRO A 286 9.76 -11.22 1.27
C PRO A 286 11.03 -10.58 1.86
N ALA A 287 12.21 -11.05 1.44
CA ALA A 287 13.50 -10.48 1.86
C ALA A 287 13.73 -9.06 1.32
N GLU A 288 13.43 -8.83 0.04
CA GLU A 288 13.50 -7.49 -0.56
C GLU A 288 12.45 -6.56 0.01
N ALA A 289 11.24 -7.06 0.30
CA ALA A 289 10.20 -6.31 0.97
C ALA A 289 10.64 -5.89 2.37
N ALA A 290 11.18 -6.82 3.17
CA ALA A 290 11.72 -6.55 4.50
C ALA A 290 12.89 -5.55 4.48
N ALA A 291 13.70 -5.54 3.42
CA ALA A 291 14.79 -4.57 3.25
C ALA A 291 14.29 -3.12 3.07
N ARG A 292 13.01 -2.91 2.75
CA ARG A 292 12.40 -1.57 2.65
C ARG A 292 11.98 -0.99 3.99
N PHE A 293 12.13 -1.72 5.09
CA PHE A 293 11.73 -1.26 6.42
C PHE A 293 12.92 -1.29 7.38
N SER A 294 13.03 -0.27 8.22
CA SER A 294 14.05 -0.18 9.27
C SER A 294 13.37 0.07 10.59
N PHE A 295 13.52 -0.87 11.52
CA PHE A 295 12.94 -0.78 12.86
C PHE A 295 13.96 -0.14 13.78
N THR A 296 13.51 0.80 14.62
CA THR A 296 14.34 1.51 15.61
C THR A 296 14.10 1.02 17.02
#